data_AF-A0A2N9NLX1-F1
#
_entry.id   AF-A0A2N9NLX1-F1
#
_cell.length_a   1.000
_cell.length_b   1.000
_cell.length_c   1.000
_cell.angle_alpha   90.00
_cell.angle_beta   90.00
_cell.angle_gamma   90.00
#
_symmetry.space_group_name_H-M   'P 1'
#
loop_
_entity.id
_entity.type
_entity.pdbx_description
1 polymer ?
#
loop_
_entity_poly.entity_id
_entity_poly.type
_entity_poly.pdbx_seq_one_letter_code
_entity_poly.pdbx_strand_id
1 'polypeptide(L)' 'MARKANPKNRASDELADSIKALLEIGNERNRLVHQDYATFTLEKDSDEIYDLYQRGLLFVENLSDALRECDDACRVKD' A
#
# COMPACT_ATOMS: atom_id res chain seq x y z
N MET A 1 26.67 18.16 16.02
CA MET A 1 26.03 16.92 16.51
C MET A 1 25.02 16.46 15.46
N ALA A 2 25.33 15.40 14.71
CA ALA A 2 24.43 14.85 13.69
C ALA A 2 23.39 13.95 14.37
N ARG A 3 22.09 14.22 14.18
CA ARG A 3 21.01 13.33 14.60
C ARG A 3 21.11 12.07 13.74
N LYS A 4 21.49 10.94 14.33
CA LYS A 4 21.36 9.63 13.68
C LYS A 4 19.87 9.40 13.42
N ALA A 5 19.51 9.26 12.14
CA ALA A 5 18.17 8.87 11.74
C ALA A 5 17.85 7.49 12.35
N ASN A 6 16.77 7.42 13.12
CA ASN A 6 16.26 6.19 13.71
C ASN A 6 15.72 5.31 12.56
N PRO A 7 16.15 4.03 12.42
CA PRO A 7 15.74 3.17 11.30
C PRO A 7 14.22 2.91 11.21
N LYS A 8 13.45 3.26 12.26
CA LYS A 8 11.98 3.17 12.30
C LYS A 8 11.23 4.16 11.39
N ASN A 9 11.86 5.21 10.86
CA ASN A 9 11.14 6.18 10.03
C ASN A 9 11.01 5.76 8.55
N ARG A 10 12.02 5.11 7.96
CA ARG A 10 12.00 4.78 6.52
C ARG A 10 11.05 3.63 6.17
N ALA A 11 11.01 2.60 7.02
CA ALA A 11 10.04 1.52 6.90
C ALA A 11 8.59 2.04 7.01
N SER A 12 8.38 3.17 7.70
CA SER A 12 7.09 3.86 7.79
C SER A 12 6.72 4.51 6.46
N ASP A 13 7.67 5.15 5.78
CA ASP A 13 7.41 5.91 4.56
C ASP A 13 7.11 4.97 3.37
N GLU A 14 7.92 3.91 3.19
CA GLU A 14 7.68 2.89 2.15
C GLU A 14 6.36 2.13 2.39
N LEU A 15 6.04 1.81 3.65
CA LEU A 15 4.76 1.21 4.01
C LEU A 15 3.59 2.18 3.75
N ALA A 16 3.71 3.45 4.13
CA ALA A 16 2.70 4.45 3.86
C ALA A 16 2.46 4.62 2.35
N ASP A 17 3.51 4.59 1.55
CA ASP A 17 3.41 4.73 0.10
C ASP A 17 2.82 3.49 -0.56
N SER A 18 3.14 2.28 -0.09
CA SER A 18 2.46 1.05 -0.54
C SER A 18 0.97 1.04 -0.22
N ILE A 19 0.56 1.52 0.95
CA ILE A 19 -0.86 1.66 1.32
C ILE A 19 -1.57 2.66 0.39
N LYS A 20 -0.95 3.82 0.12
CA LYS A 20 -1.51 4.81 -0.82
C LYS A 20 -1.66 4.21 -2.22
N ALA A 21 -0.64 3.51 -2.71
CA ALA A 21 -0.66 2.86 -4.02
C ALA A 21 -1.80 1.84 -4.12
N LEU A 22 -2.02 1.04 -3.07
CA LEU A 22 -3.12 0.07 -3.01
C LEU A 22 -4.50 0.75 -3.03
N LEU A 23 -4.68 1.83 -2.27
CA LEU A 23 -5.95 2.56 -2.26
C LEU A 23 -6.23 3.23 -3.62
N GLU A 24 -5.20 3.75 -4.26
CA GLU A 24 -5.31 4.40 -5.56
C GLU A 24 -5.69 3.41 -6.67
N ILE A 25 -4.98 2.28 -6.81
CA ILE A 25 -5.34 1.25 -7.80
C ILE A 25 -6.72 0.65 -7.53
N GLY A 26 -7.11 0.51 -6.26
CA GLY A 26 -8.44 0.08 -5.86
C GLY A 26 -9.52 1.06 -6.33
N ASN A 27 -9.27 2.36 -6.22
CA ASN A 27 -10.17 3.40 -6.70
C ASN A 27 -10.28 3.41 -8.23
N GLU A 28 -9.16 3.26 -8.96
CA GLU A 28 -9.20 3.15 -10.42
C GLU A 28 -9.98 1.91 -10.88
N ARG A 29 -9.79 0.76 -10.22
CA ARG A 29 -10.60 -0.44 -10.47
C ARG A 29 -12.07 -0.17 -10.21
N ASN A 30 -12.39 0.53 -9.12
CA ASN A 30 -13.78 0.85 -8.78
C ASN A 30 -14.42 1.76 -9.84
N ARG A 31 -13.68 2.76 -10.34
CA ARG A 31 -14.13 3.63 -11.43
C ARG A 31 -14.31 2.85 -12.74
N LEU A 32 -13.39 1.96 -13.08
CA LEU A 32 -13.49 1.08 -14.26
C LEU A 32 -14.74 0.19 -14.25
N VAL A 33 -15.16 -0.27 -13.08
CA VAL A 33 -16.36 -1.13 -12.95
C VAL A 33 -17.66 -0.32 -12.93
N HIS A 34 -17.63 0.91 -12.42
CA HIS A 34 -18.84 1.72 -12.22
C HIS A 34 -19.08 2.81 -13.26
N GLN A 35 -18.07 3.21 -14.03
CA GLN A 35 -18.25 4.12 -15.17
C GLN A 35 -18.46 3.30 -16.44
N ASP A 36 -19.42 3.72 -17.28
CA ASP A 36 -19.57 3.14 -18.61
C ASP A 36 -18.24 3.23 -19.35
N TYR A 37 -17.76 2.10 -19.89
CA TYR A 37 -16.48 2.00 -20.59
C TYR A 37 -16.31 3.02 -21.74
N ALA A 38 -17.42 3.55 -22.26
CA ALA A 38 -17.44 4.57 -23.32
C ALA A 38 -17.22 6.01 -22.81
N THR A 39 -17.38 6.27 -21.51
CA THR A 39 -17.18 7.59 -20.89
C THR A 39 -16.02 7.62 -19.90
N PHE A 40 -15.49 6.47 -19.50
CA PHE A 40 -14.32 6.38 -18.64
C PHE A 40 -13.04 6.75 -19.41
N THR A 41 -12.45 7.89 -19.04
CA THR A 41 -11.07 8.22 -19.43
C THR A 41 -10.16 7.69 -18.33
N LEU A 42 -9.44 6.60 -18.59
CA LEU A 42 -8.37 6.17 -17.69
C LEU A 42 -7.26 7.21 -17.81
N GLU A 43 -7.13 8.08 -16.81
CA GLU A 43 -6.13 9.16 -16.79
C GLU A 43 -4.69 8.61 -16.69
N LYS A 44 -4.55 7.36 -16.24
CA LYS A 44 -3.27 6.65 -16.08
C LYS A 44 -3.03 5.70 -17.24
N ASP A 45 -1.78 5.61 -17.68
CA ASP A 45 -1.40 4.58 -18.64
C ASP A 45 -1.25 3.19 -17.98
N SER A 46 -1.00 2.17 -18.80
CA SER A 46 -0.86 0.79 -18.30
C SER A 46 0.37 0.59 -17.42
N ASP A 47 1.44 1.36 -17.65
CA ASP A 47 2.67 1.25 -16.89
C ASP A 47 2.49 1.89 -15.50
N GLU A 48 1.79 3.01 -15.42
CA GLU A 48 1.41 3.65 -14.15
C GLU A 48 0.50 2.77 -13.30
N ILE A 49 -0.47 2.07 -13.92
CA ILE A 49 -1.31 1.09 -13.22
C ILE A 49 -0.49 -0.10 -12.72
N TYR A 50 0.44 -0.60 -13.54
CA TYR A 50 1.32 -1.70 -13.16
C TYR A 50 2.26 -1.31 -12.03
N ASP A 51 2.80 -0.10 -12.06
CA ASP A 51 3.66 0.43 -11.01
C ASP A 51 2.89 0.63 -9.68
N LEU A 52 1.66 1.12 -9.71
CA LEU A 52 0.78 1.16 -8.53
C LEU A 52 0.53 -0.23 -7.95
N TYR A 53 0.32 -1.23 -8.80
CA TYR A 53 0.17 -2.62 -8.38
C TYR A 53 1.44 -3.12 -7.69
N GLN A 54 2.61 -2.95 -8.31
CA GLN A 54 3.89 -3.40 -7.74
C GLN A 54 4.19 -2.72 -6.41
N ARG A 55 3.95 -1.41 -6.30
CA ARG A 55 4.12 -0.66 -5.05
C ARG A 55 3.15 -1.10 -3.96
N GLY A 56 1.91 -1.42 -4.31
CA GLY A 56 0.89 -1.90 -3.37
C GLY A 56 1.16 -3.30 -2.81
N LEU A 57 1.90 -4.16 -3.54
CA LEU A 57 2.20 -5.53 -3.10
C LEU A 57 2.93 -5.58 -1.76
N LEU A 58 3.84 -4.63 -1.50
CA LEU A 58 4.59 -4.57 -0.25
C LEU A 58 3.66 -4.60 0.98
N PHE A 59 2.55 -3.86 0.95
CA PHE A 59 1.59 -3.89 2.05
C PHE A 59 0.89 -5.27 2.16
N VAL A 60 0.40 -5.79 1.03
CA VAL A 60 -0.40 -7.02 1.00
C VAL A 60 0.41 -8.23 1.45
N GLU A 61 1.66 -8.33 0.98
CA GLU A 61 2.56 -9.44 1.30
C GLU A 61 2.96 -9.44 2.78
N ASN A 62 3.10 -8.27 3.39
CA ASN A 62 3.49 -8.15 4.80
C ASN A 62 2.31 -8.14 5.79
N LEU A 63 1.06 -8.02 5.30
CA LEU A 63 -0.12 -7.87 6.16
C LEU A 63 -0.31 -9.07 7.11
N SER A 64 -0.18 -10.30 6.59
CA SER A 64 -0.37 -11.51 7.40
C SER A 64 0.64 -11.59 8.54
N ASP A 65 1.92 -11.32 8.24
CA ASP A 65 2.98 -11.44 9.24
C ASP A 65 2.88 -10.31 10.26
N ALA A 66 2.58 -9.09 9.84
CA ALA A 66 2.33 -7.96 10.74
C ALA A 66 1.16 -8.22 11.70
N LEU A 67 0.08 -8.86 11.24
CA LEU A 67 -1.06 -9.21 12.10
C LEU A 67 -0.69 -10.29 13.13
N ARG A 68 0.12 -11.28 12.75
CA ARG A 68 0.61 -12.32 13.68
C ARG A 68 1.55 -11.75 14.73
N GLU A 69 2.51 -10.92 14.31
CA GLU A 69 3.42 -10.23 15.23
C GLU A 69 2.65 -9.36 16.23
N CYS A 70 1.58 -8.70 15.78
CA CYS A 70 0.70 -7.91 16.64
C CYS A 70 -0.04 -8.79 17.66
N ASP A 71 -0.59 -9.94 17.24
CA ASP A 71 -1.27 -10.90 18.13
C ASP A 71 -0.29 -11.46 19.18
N ASP A 72 0.89 -11.90 18.76
CA ASP A 72 1.92 -12.41 19.67
C ASP A 72 2.38 -11.34 20.67
N ALA A 73 2.61 -10.11 20.21
CA ALA A 73 2.97 -8.99 21.09
C ALA A 73 1.86 -8.64 22.10
N CYS A 74 0.59 -8.89 21.77
CA CYS A 74 -0.52 -8.72 22.70
C CYS A 74 -0.59 -9.85 23.75
N ARG A 75 -0.18 -11.08 23.40
CA ARG A 75 -0.23 -12.26 24.27
C ARG A 75 0.91 -12.36 25.29
N VAL A 76 2.08 -11.76 25.02
CA VAL A 76 3.26 -11.82 25.92
C VAL A 76 3.13 -10.89 27.14
N LYS A 77 2.02 -10.17 27.29
CA LYS A 77 1.77 -9.24 28.41
C LYS A 77 1.14 -9.88 29.65
N ASP A 78 0.95 -11.19 29.68
CA ASP A 78 0.45 -11.95 30.85
C ASP A 78 1.58 -12.66 31.61
#